data_AF-A0A4U7D6G4-F1
#
_entry.id   AF-A0A4U7D6G4-F1
#
_cell.length_a   1.000
_cell.length_b   1.000
_cell.length_c   1.000
_cell.angle_alpha   90.00
_cell.angle_beta   90.00
_cell.angle_gamma   90.00
#
_symmetry.space_group_name_H-M   'P 1'
#
loop_
_entity.id
_entity.type
_entity.pdbx_description
1 polymer ?
#
loop_
_entity_poly.entity_id
_entity_poly.type
_entity_poly.pdbx_seq_one_letter_code
_entity_poly.pdbx_strand_id
1 'polypeptide(L)'
;MGGESHTADGAGRSGTDGDRVTNAYEAMFRAADDAMFLLDVVRRDGEYEFTFKQNNTAYQQQTGLTEDAIFGQTPRELLGDEQGIAVEANYRRCVEEGTTIE
;
A
#
# COMPACT_ATOMS: atom_id res chain seq x y z
N MET A 1 -29.22 17.71 -48.91
CA MET A 1 -29.91 17.04 -47.78
C MET A 1 -29.55 15.55 -47.88
N GLY A 2 -28.41 14.99 -47.45
CA GLY A 2 -27.61 15.20 -46.24
C GLY A 2 -28.42 14.80 -45.02
N GLY A 3 -28.28 13.65 -44.35
CA GLY A 3 -27.42 12.48 -44.44
C GLY A 3 -27.86 11.57 -43.29
N GLU A 4 -27.75 10.25 -43.45
CA GLU A 4 -28.12 9.25 -42.43
C GLU A 4 -27.27 9.43 -41.16
N SER A 5 -27.91 9.68 -40.01
CA SER A 5 -27.21 9.66 -38.73
C SER A 5 -27.42 8.29 -38.07
N HIS A 6 -26.48 7.39 -38.37
CA HIS A 6 -26.07 6.38 -37.40
C HIS A 6 -25.49 7.08 -36.18
N THR A 7 -26.03 6.82 -35.00
CA THR A 7 -25.21 6.80 -33.79
C THR A 7 -25.48 5.51 -33.07
N ALA A 8 -24.47 4.64 -33.18
CA ALA A 8 -24.35 3.39 -32.50
C ALA A 8 -24.30 3.59 -30.98
N ASP A 9 -24.90 2.60 -30.34
CA ASP A 9 -24.76 2.14 -28.98
C ASP A 9 -23.32 2.31 -28.44
N GLY A 10 -23.18 3.07 -27.35
CA GLY A 10 -21.93 3.33 -26.66
C GLY A 10 -22.02 2.80 -25.23
N ALA A 11 -22.15 1.48 -25.09
CA ALA A 11 -22.09 0.80 -23.80
C ALA A 11 -20.72 1.04 -23.14
N GLY A 12 -20.76 1.52 -21.89
CA GLY A 12 -19.59 1.84 -21.08
C GLY A 12 -18.62 0.67 -20.92
N ARG A 13 -17.38 0.89 -21.36
CA ARG A 13 -16.21 0.10 -20.96
C ARG A 13 -15.53 0.81 -19.79
N SER A 14 -15.81 0.41 -18.55
CA SER A 14 -15.02 0.90 -17.40
C SER A 14 -15.11 0.00 -16.17
N GLY A 15 -15.03 -1.33 -16.36
CA GLY A 15 -15.11 -2.29 -15.24
C GLY A 15 -14.15 -3.47 -15.32
N THR A 16 -13.18 -3.50 -16.25
CA THR A 16 -12.34 -4.70 -16.44
C THR A 16 -10.83 -4.43 -16.47
N ASP A 17 -10.40 -3.19 -16.71
CA ASP A 17 -8.97 -2.87 -16.79
C ASP A 17 -8.37 -2.54 -15.41
N GLY A 18 -9.13 -1.87 -14.53
CA GLY A 18 -8.73 -1.61 -13.15
C GLY A 18 -8.51 -2.89 -12.34
N ASP A 19 -9.45 -3.83 -12.41
CA ASP A 19 -9.37 -5.12 -11.71
C ASP A 19 -8.17 -5.96 -12.17
N ARG A 20 -7.83 -5.89 -13.46
CA ARG A 20 -6.64 -6.58 -14.00
C ARG A 20 -5.33 -6.00 -13.46
N VAL A 21 -5.23 -4.68 -13.35
CA VAL A 21 -4.03 -4.02 -12.81
C VAL A 21 -3.87 -4.33 -11.33
N THR A 22 -4.95 -4.27 -10.55
CA THR A 22 -4.95 -4.67 -9.13
C THR A 22 -4.52 -6.13 -8.98
N ASN A 23 -5.05 -7.04 -9.81
CA ASN A 23 -4.68 -8.45 -9.75
C ASN A 23 -3.20 -8.69 -10.10
N ALA A 24 -2.67 -8.00 -11.11
CA ALA A 24 -1.26 -8.10 -11.47
C ALA A 24 -0.34 -7.56 -10.36
N TYR A 25 -0.71 -6.42 -9.76
CA TYR A 25 -0.01 -5.86 -8.60
C TYR A 25 0.03 -6.85 -7.44
N GLU A 26 -1.12 -7.39 -7.04
CA GLU A 26 -1.21 -8.35 -5.93
C GLU A 26 -0.38 -9.61 -6.20
N ALA A 27 -0.43 -10.13 -7.43
CA ALA A 27 0.34 -11.31 -7.81
C ALA A 27 1.85 -11.05 -7.69
N MET A 28 2.33 -9.91 -8.20
CA MET A 28 3.74 -9.53 -8.11
C MET A 28 4.18 -9.28 -6.66
N PHE A 29 3.38 -8.55 -5.88
CA PHE A 29 3.66 -8.25 -4.49
C PHE A 29 3.80 -9.53 -3.66
N ARG A 30 2.89 -10.50 -3.86
CA ARG A 30 2.92 -11.81 -3.19
C ARG A 30 4.08 -12.70 -3.64
N ALA A 31 4.46 -12.63 -4.92
CA ALA A 31 5.49 -13.49 -5.51
C ALA A 31 6.94 -12.99 -5.30
N ALA A 32 7.12 -11.73 -4.91
CA ALA A 32 8.44 -11.16 -4.68
C ALA A 32 9.18 -11.85 -3.51
N ASP A 33 10.47 -12.10 -3.71
CA ASP A 33 11.34 -12.75 -2.71
C ASP A 33 11.75 -11.80 -1.57
N ASP A 34 11.77 -10.50 -1.84
CA ASP A 34 12.08 -9.49 -0.82
C ASP A 34 10.90 -9.29 0.14
N ALA A 35 11.21 -9.15 1.43
CA ALA A 35 10.22 -8.84 2.45
C ALA A 35 9.66 -7.43 2.23
N MET A 36 8.37 -7.32 1.94
CA MET A 36 7.69 -6.07 1.68
C MET A 36 6.44 -5.92 2.54
N PHE A 37 6.17 -4.68 2.94
CA PHE A 37 4.94 -4.27 3.61
C PHE A 37 4.51 -2.88 3.13
N LEU A 38 3.23 -2.59 3.31
CA LEU A 38 2.62 -1.30 3.00
C LEU A 38 2.17 -0.64 4.29
N LEU A 39 2.32 0.68 4.34
CA LEU A 39 1.81 1.52 5.42
C LEU A 39 0.72 2.43 4.89
N ASP A 40 -0.34 2.62 5.66
CA ASP A 40 -1.18 3.79 5.52
C ASP A 40 -0.51 4.96 6.26
N VAL A 41 -0.43 6.10 5.59
CA VAL A 41 0.18 7.33 6.11
C VAL A 41 -0.89 8.41 6.15
N VAL A 42 -1.26 8.84 7.35
CA VAL A 42 -2.26 9.88 7.56
C VAL A 42 -1.60 11.07 8.24
N ARG A 43 -1.83 12.28 7.73
CA ARG A 43 -1.40 13.51 8.38
C ARG A 43 -2.59 14.22 9.02
N ARG A 44 -2.56 14.43 10.34
CA ARG A 44 -3.58 15.16 11.10
C ARG A 44 -2.93 16.16 12.02
N ASP A 45 -3.40 17.41 12.00
CA ASP A 45 -2.92 18.48 12.88
C ASP A 45 -1.39 18.67 12.90
N GLY A 46 -0.75 18.42 11.75
CA GLY A 46 0.70 18.55 11.58
C GLY A 46 1.51 17.29 11.93
N GLU A 47 0.91 16.30 12.59
CA GLU A 47 1.54 15.02 12.94
C GLU A 47 1.22 13.92 11.93
N TYR A 48 2.13 12.97 11.81
CA TYR A 48 1.96 11.76 10.99
C TYR A 48 1.57 10.57 11.86
N GLU A 49 0.57 9.83 11.40
CA GLU A 49 0.16 8.53 11.91
C GLU A 49 0.48 7.47 10.86
N PHE A 50 1.16 6.41 11.28
CA PHE A 50 1.59 5.30 10.43
C PHE A 50 0.97 4.01 10.94
N THR A 51 0.26 3.30 10.07
CA THR A 51 -0.30 1.98 10.40
C THR A 51 0.01 0.96 9.32
N PHE A 52 0.24 -0.29 9.69
CA PHE A 52 0.49 -1.35 8.71
C PHE A 52 -0.79 -1.73 7.97
N LYS A 53 -0.72 -1.76 6.64
CA LYS A 53 -1.85 -2.08 5.76
C LYS A 53 -1.82 -3.49 5.23
N GLN A 54 -0.64 -3.98 4.86
CA GLN A 54 -0.47 -5.29 4.22
C GLN A 54 1.01 -5.70 4.28
N ASN A 55 1.29 -7.00 4.26
CA ASN A 55 2.62 -7.55 4.03
C ASN A 55 2.60 -8.69 3.01
N ASN A 56 3.75 -9.00 2.41
CA ASN A 56 3.85 -10.10 1.45
C ASN A 56 4.28 -11.42 2.09
N THR A 57 4.22 -12.50 1.30
CA THR A 57 4.56 -13.84 1.74
C THR A 57 6.02 -13.95 2.21
N ALA A 58 6.96 -13.23 1.59
CA ALA A 58 8.36 -13.19 2.04
C ALA A 58 8.50 -12.56 3.43
N TYR A 59 7.84 -11.44 3.71
CA TYR A 59 7.84 -10.79 5.02
C TYR A 59 7.31 -11.72 6.12
N GLN A 60 6.18 -12.40 5.85
CA GLN A 60 5.60 -13.33 6.81
C GLN A 60 6.53 -14.50 7.12
N GLN A 61 7.21 -15.06 6.10
CA GLN A 61 8.15 -16.17 6.30
C GLN A 61 9.39 -15.75 7.08
N GLN A 62 9.91 -14.54 6.85
CA GLN A 62 11.13 -14.07 7.51
C GLN A 62 10.89 -13.63 8.96
N THR A 63 9.73 -13.04 9.25
CA THR A 63 9.43 -12.44 10.56
C THR A 63 8.50 -13.29 11.43
N GLY A 64 7.73 -14.20 10.82
CA GLY A 64 6.65 -14.93 11.49
C GLY A 64 5.37 -14.11 11.72
N LEU A 65 5.34 -12.84 11.28
CA LEU A 65 4.20 -11.94 11.47
C LEU A 65 3.24 -12.04 10.28
N THR A 66 2.03 -12.54 10.51
CA THR A 66 0.99 -12.62 9.47
C THR A 66 0.46 -11.23 9.10
N GLU A 67 -0.19 -11.12 7.94
CA GLU A 67 -0.86 -9.88 7.51
C GLU A 67 -1.88 -9.41 8.56
N ASP A 68 -2.80 -10.29 8.97
CA ASP A 68 -3.81 -9.99 10.00
C ASP A 68 -3.19 -9.61 11.34
N ALA A 69 -2.04 -10.17 11.69
CA ALA A 69 -1.37 -9.87 12.95
C ALA A 69 -0.90 -8.42 12.99
N ILE A 70 -0.43 -7.85 11.89
CA ILE A 70 0.11 -6.48 11.87
C ILE A 70 -0.93 -5.43 11.44
N PHE A 71 -2.00 -5.85 10.77
CA PHE A 71 -2.98 -4.95 10.18
C PHE A 71 -3.50 -3.90 11.17
N GLY A 72 -3.42 -2.62 10.79
CA GLY A 72 -3.87 -1.48 11.57
C GLY A 72 -2.98 -1.09 12.74
N GLN A 73 -1.96 -1.89 13.10
CA GLN A 73 -1.05 -1.54 14.18
C GLN A 73 -0.08 -0.42 13.79
N THR A 74 0.28 0.40 14.76
CA THR A 74 1.39 1.35 14.69
C THR A 74 2.73 0.64 14.93
N PRO A 75 3.87 1.25 14.53
CA PRO A 75 5.19 0.70 14.85
C PRO A 75 5.42 0.54 16.36
N ARG A 76 4.89 1.43 17.20
CA ARG A 76 5.00 1.30 18.67
C ARG A 76 4.17 0.16 19.24
N GLU A 77 2.98 -0.08 18.71
CA GLU A 77 2.17 -1.23 19.13
C GLU A 77 2.84 -2.55 18.74
N LEU A 78 3.46 -2.61 17.56
CA LEU A 78 4.09 -3.82 17.05
C LEU A 78 5.47 -4.09 17.68
N LEU A 79 6.31 -3.06 17.86
CA LEU A 79 7.72 -3.19 18.25
C LEU A 79 8.01 -2.70 19.68
N GLY A 80 7.01 -2.12 20.36
CA GLY A 80 7.20 -1.40 21.61
C GLY A 80 7.70 0.04 21.41
N ASP A 81 7.67 0.82 22.49
CA ASP A 81 7.93 2.27 22.42
C ASP A 81 9.33 2.62 21.91
N GLU A 82 10.38 1.99 22.45
CA GLU A 82 11.77 2.35 22.12
C GLU A 82 12.08 2.15 20.62
N GLN A 83 11.82 0.95 20.11
CA GLN A 83 12.06 0.63 18.71
C GLN A 83 11.04 1.29 17.78
N GLY A 84 9.77 1.34 18.19
CA GLY A 84 8.69 1.95 17.42
C GLY A 84 8.91 3.44 17.17
N ILE A 85 9.38 4.20 18.17
CA ILE A 85 9.70 5.63 18.01
C ILE A 85 10.80 5.84 16.97
N ALA A 86 11.87 5.03 17.01
CA ALA A 86 12.95 5.13 16.04
C ALA A 86 12.48 4.83 14.62
N VAL A 87 11.63 3.80 14.46
CA VAL A 87 11.04 3.43 13.16
C VAL A 87 10.09 4.51 12.63
N GLU A 88 9.22 5.07 13.47
CA GLU A 88 8.34 6.18 13.10
C GLU A 88 9.12 7.44 12.67
N ALA A 89 10.22 7.73 13.34
CA ALA A 89 11.08 8.85 12.97
C ALA A 89 11.69 8.65 11.57
N ASN A 90 12.08 7.42 11.23
CA ASN A 90 12.56 7.09 9.88
C ASN A 90 11.44 7.24 8.85
N TYR A 91 10.23 6.75 9.13
CA TYR A 91 9.08 6.91 8.22
C TYR A 91 8.71 8.37 7.99
N ARG A 92 8.72 9.19 9.04
CA ARG A 92 8.50 10.64 8.95
C ARG A 92 9.51 11.28 7.99
N ARG A 93 10.80 11.00 8.19
CA ARG A 93 11.86 11.50 7.30
C ARG A 93 11.65 11.04 5.86
N CYS A 94 11.27 9.78 5.62
CA CYS A 94 11.02 9.26 4.27
C CYS A 94 9.91 10.07 3.56
N VAL A 95 8.83 10.38 4.27
CA VAL A 95 7.69 11.12 3.71
C VAL A 95 8.03 12.60 3.49
N GLU A 96 8.83 13.20 4.37
CA GLU A 96 9.24 14.60 4.27
C GLU A 96 10.27 14.84 3.17
N GLU A 97 11.25 13.95 3.02
CA GLU A 97 12.34 14.08 2.02
C GLU A 97 11.95 13.51 0.66
N GLY A 98 11.07 12.51 0.61
CA GLY A 98 10.66 11.84 -0.63
C GLY A 98 11.77 10.99 -1.27
N THR A 99 12.82 10.65 -0.52
CA THR A 99 13.95 9.81 -0.97
C THR A 99 14.13 8.60 -0.08
N THR A 100 14.84 7.59 -0.59
CA THR A 100 15.30 6.46 0.24
C THR A 100 16.18 6.96 1.38
N ILE A 101 16.00 6.39 2.57
CA ILE A 101 16.84 6.64 3.74
C ILE A 101 17.68 5.39 3.99
N GLU A 102 18.99 5.58 4.19
CA GLU A 102 19.97 4.52 4.51
C GLU A 102 20.25 4.44 6.02
#